data_AF-U6F5T6-F1
#
_entry.id   AF-U6F5T6-F1
#
_cell.length_a   1.000
_cell.length_b   1.000
_cell.length_c   1.000
_cell.angle_alpha   90.00
_cell.angle_beta   90.00
_cell.angle_gamma   90.00
#
_symmetry.space_group_name_H-M   'P 1'
#
loop_
_entity.id
_entity.type
_entity.pdbx_description
1 polymer ?
#
loop_
_entity_poly.entity_id
_entity_poly.type
_entity_poly.pdbx_seq_one_letter_code
_entity_poly.pdbx_strand_id
1 'polypeptide(L)'
;MIKNKTGLSGKTTALFSKKANPTIGAASGYADLLVGLKGWGYKFTTTQKKRIAANLVINSKSTAADYANAIQGLKAVGLNPAKFKPAGAKKAVNLVSGLYRQSMSKQTPNVKSQVLLVLTMSSTFKRPSNAKFSKTSLAKSLVKDQQSNNGWAYNNTAASVDSDTTSMAIAPRWPTANPH
;
A
#
# COMPACT_ATOMS: atom_id res chain seq x y z
N MET A 1 23.70 -17.13 10.67
CA MET A 1 22.65 -17.06 9.61
C MET A 1 21.31 -16.85 10.30
N ILE A 2 20.64 -15.70 10.14
CA ILE A 2 19.37 -15.46 10.84
C ILE A 2 18.25 -16.20 10.09
N LYS A 3 17.67 -17.25 10.70
CA LYS A 3 16.60 -18.06 10.10
C LYS A 3 15.27 -17.32 10.17
N ASN A 4 14.54 -17.29 9.05
CA ASN A 4 13.15 -16.82 9.01
C ASN A 4 12.26 -17.78 9.82
N LYS A 5 11.36 -17.25 10.65
CA LYS A 5 10.43 -18.04 11.47
C LYS A 5 9.29 -18.69 10.67
N THR A 6 9.22 -18.43 9.37
CA THR A 6 8.08 -18.77 8.50
C THR A 6 8.23 -20.10 7.75
N GLY A 7 9.27 -20.88 8.02
CA GLY A 7 9.58 -22.12 7.26
C GLY A 7 10.06 -21.89 5.81
N LEU A 8 9.96 -20.65 5.30
CA LEU A 8 10.43 -20.26 3.98
C LEU A 8 11.98 -20.17 3.98
N SER A 9 12.64 -21.25 3.56
CA SER A 9 14.09 -21.33 3.34
C SER A 9 14.44 -21.68 1.88
N GLY A 10 15.67 -21.41 1.44
CA GLY A 10 16.09 -21.73 0.07
C GLY A 10 15.38 -20.92 -1.04
N LYS A 11 15.37 -21.46 -2.28
CA LYS A 11 14.98 -20.89 -3.60
C LYS A 11 13.56 -20.28 -3.73
N THR A 12 13.01 -19.68 -2.68
CA THR A 12 11.77 -18.86 -2.61
C THR A 12 11.72 -17.66 -3.57
N THR A 13 12.78 -17.44 -4.34
CA THR A 13 12.86 -16.49 -5.46
C THR A 13 11.75 -16.58 -6.50
N ALA A 14 11.06 -17.73 -6.63
CA ALA A 14 9.93 -17.90 -7.53
C ALA A 14 8.70 -17.07 -7.10
N LEU A 15 8.44 -16.95 -5.79
CA LEU A 15 7.35 -16.13 -5.23
C LEU A 15 7.46 -14.65 -5.61
N PHE A 16 8.69 -14.19 -5.84
CA PHE A 16 9.01 -12.80 -6.19
C PHE A 16 9.40 -12.64 -7.67
N SER A 17 9.17 -13.66 -8.50
CA SER A 17 9.53 -13.67 -9.92
C SER A 17 8.36 -13.25 -10.80
N LYS A 18 8.57 -12.26 -11.68
CA LYS A 18 7.60 -11.87 -12.72
C LYS A 18 7.25 -13.01 -13.67
N LYS A 19 8.21 -13.89 -13.96
CA LYS A 19 7.99 -15.06 -14.84
C LYS A 19 7.00 -16.04 -14.22
N ALA A 20 7.08 -16.24 -12.91
CA ALA A 20 6.15 -17.13 -12.21
C ALA A 20 4.81 -16.43 -11.93
N ASN A 21 4.83 -15.09 -11.83
CA ASN A 21 3.65 -14.33 -11.48
C ASN A 21 3.66 -12.94 -12.16
N PRO A 22 3.04 -12.80 -13.36
CA PRO A 22 3.21 -11.62 -14.21
C PRO A 22 2.50 -10.34 -13.70
N THR A 23 1.51 -10.49 -12.81
CA THR A 23 0.71 -9.39 -12.22
C THR A 23 1.30 -8.86 -10.90
N ILE A 24 2.45 -9.40 -10.47
CA ILE A 24 3.04 -9.16 -9.17
C ILE A 24 3.90 -7.88 -9.19
N GLY A 25 3.33 -6.81 -8.67
CA GLY A 25 4.03 -5.54 -8.53
C GLY A 25 3.19 -4.50 -7.79
N ALA A 26 1.98 -4.26 -8.29
CA ALA A 26 1.02 -3.29 -7.72
C ALA A 26 -0.37 -3.89 -7.41
N ALA A 27 -0.58 -5.20 -7.65
CA ALA A 27 -1.82 -5.89 -7.29
C ALA A 27 -2.01 -5.94 -5.76
N SER A 28 -3.25 -5.79 -5.31
CA SER A 28 -3.63 -5.74 -3.87
C SER A 28 -3.13 -6.95 -3.09
N GLY A 29 -3.49 -8.16 -3.54
CA GLY A 29 -3.10 -9.39 -2.85
C GLY A 29 -1.58 -9.60 -2.72
N TYR A 30 -0.78 -8.96 -3.57
CA TYR A 30 0.67 -9.03 -3.44
C TYR A 30 1.21 -8.11 -2.36
N ALA A 31 0.68 -6.89 -2.23
CA ALA A 31 1.08 -5.98 -1.15
C ALA A 31 0.73 -6.58 0.23
N ASP A 32 -0.44 -7.22 0.34
CA ASP A 32 -0.90 -7.87 1.57
C ASP A 32 -0.03 -9.09 1.93
N LEU A 33 0.35 -9.92 0.94
CA LEU A 33 1.31 -11.00 1.14
C LEU A 33 2.64 -10.47 1.72
N LEU A 34 3.18 -9.37 1.17
CA LEU A 34 4.44 -8.79 1.64
C LEU A 34 4.33 -8.25 3.07
N VAL A 35 3.19 -7.63 3.41
CA VAL A 35 2.90 -7.17 4.78
C VAL A 35 2.79 -8.36 5.74
N GLY A 36 2.03 -9.40 5.38
CA GLY A 36 1.89 -10.62 6.17
C GLY A 36 3.24 -11.29 6.44
N LEU A 37 4.06 -11.48 5.41
CA LEU A 37 5.41 -12.03 5.56
C LEU A 37 6.25 -11.21 6.54
N LYS A 38 6.26 -9.88 6.41
CA LYS A 38 6.98 -9.02 7.36
C LYS A 38 6.43 -9.15 8.79
N GLY A 39 5.10 -9.15 8.96
CA GLY A 39 4.45 -9.29 10.27
C GLY A 39 4.86 -10.59 10.98
N TRP A 40 5.06 -11.66 10.22
CA TRP A 40 5.56 -12.95 10.70
C TRP A 40 7.10 -12.99 10.91
N GLY A 41 7.77 -11.84 10.84
CA GLY A 41 9.20 -11.71 11.05
C GLY A 41 10.07 -12.17 9.87
N TYR A 42 9.50 -12.30 8.66
CA TYR A 42 10.26 -12.62 7.46
C TYR A 42 11.26 -11.50 7.12
N LYS A 43 12.53 -11.88 6.95
CA LYS A 43 13.61 -10.98 6.55
C LYS A 43 13.85 -11.11 5.05
N PHE A 44 13.38 -10.10 4.30
CA PHE A 44 13.61 -10.02 2.86
C PHE A 44 15.09 -9.81 2.54
N THR A 45 15.64 -10.67 1.70
CA THR A 45 17.01 -10.57 1.18
C THR A 45 17.15 -9.45 0.15
N THR A 46 18.37 -8.96 -0.08
CA THR A 46 18.66 -7.95 -1.11
C THR A 46 18.19 -8.38 -2.50
N THR A 47 18.39 -9.65 -2.87
CA THR A 47 17.94 -10.20 -4.17
C THR A 47 16.43 -10.16 -4.31
N GLN A 48 15.69 -10.51 -3.25
CA GLN A 48 14.22 -10.45 -3.27
C GLN A 48 13.75 -9.00 -3.39
N LYS A 49 14.28 -8.07 -2.59
CA LYS A 49 13.95 -6.63 -2.70
C LYS A 49 14.19 -6.09 -4.12
N LYS A 50 15.31 -6.47 -4.75
CA LYS A 50 15.61 -6.08 -6.15
C LYS A 50 14.58 -6.64 -7.13
N ARG A 51 14.16 -7.90 -6.98
CA ARG A 51 13.12 -8.49 -7.84
C ARG A 51 11.76 -7.83 -7.65
N ILE A 52 11.37 -7.56 -6.41
CA ILE A 52 10.14 -6.84 -6.08
C ILE A 52 10.14 -5.46 -6.74
N ALA A 53 11.23 -4.72 -6.59
CA ALA A 53 11.40 -3.42 -7.23
C ALA A 53 11.40 -3.49 -8.77
N ALA A 54 11.94 -4.56 -9.36
CA ALA A 54 11.97 -4.75 -10.81
C ALA A 54 10.62 -5.11 -11.41
N ASN A 55 9.74 -5.73 -10.61
CA ASN A 55 8.43 -6.16 -11.07
C ASN A 55 7.32 -5.15 -10.74
N LEU A 56 7.60 -4.17 -9.88
CA LEU A 56 6.67 -3.08 -9.61
C LEU A 56 6.49 -2.20 -10.85
N VAL A 57 5.27 -2.24 -11.42
CA VAL A 57 4.87 -1.41 -12.55
C VAL A 57 3.97 -0.29 -12.05
N ILE A 58 4.45 0.94 -12.13
CA ILE A 58 3.65 2.16 -11.95
C ILE A 58 3.87 3.05 -13.18
N ASN A 59 2.78 3.47 -13.82
CA ASN A 59 2.81 4.30 -15.02
C ASN A 59 1.66 5.33 -14.99
N SER A 60 1.46 6.05 -16.10
CA SER A 60 0.44 7.10 -16.20
C SER A 60 -0.99 6.61 -16.07
N LYS A 61 -1.26 5.31 -16.29
CA LYS A 61 -2.57 4.68 -16.12
C LYS A 61 -2.80 4.14 -14.70
N SER A 62 -1.79 4.17 -13.83
CA SER A 62 -1.91 3.64 -12.47
C SER A 62 -2.92 4.44 -11.64
N THR A 63 -3.82 3.73 -10.97
CA THR A 63 -4.89 4.25 -10.13
C THR A 63 -4.40 4.58 -8.72
N ALA A 64 -5.22 5.27 -7.92
CA ALA A 64 -4.92 5.54 -6.51
C ALA A 64 -4.65 4.25 -5.71
N ALA A 65 -5.39 3.17 -6.00
CA ALA A 65 -5.19 1.85 -5.40
C ALA A 65 -3.83 1.25 -5.78
N ASP A 66 -3.44 1.31 -7.06
CA ASP A 66 -2.12 0.82 -7.51
C ASP A 66 -0.98 1.52 -6.77
N TYR A 67 -1.08 2.86 -6.62
CA TYR A 67 -0.11 3.64 -5.85
C TYR A 67 -0.11 3.23 -4.38
N ALA A 68 -1.27 3.04 -3.74
CA ALA A 68 -1.37 2.64 -2.34
C ALA A 68 -0.74 1.25 -2.11
N ASN A 69 -1.11 0.26 -2.92
CA ASN A 69 -0.55 -1.10 -2.92
C ASN A 69 0.99 -1.07 -3.07
N ALA A 70 1.49 -0.30 -4.04
CA ALA A 70 2.91 -0.18 -4.29
C ALA A 70 3.67 0.42 -3.09
N ILE A 71 3.14 1.51 -2.50
CA ILE A 71 3.76 2.16 -1.34
C ILE A 71 3.76 1.21 -0.14
N GLN A 72 2.64 0.52 0.12
CA GLN A 72 2.49 -0.47 1.20
C GLN A 72 3.50 -1.61 1.03
N GLY A 73 3.55 -2.24 -0.15
CA GLY A 73 4.44 -3.35 -0.45
C GLY A 73 5.91 -2.95 -0.35
N LEU A 74 6.30 -1.80 -0.91
CA LEU A 74 7.68 -1.29 -0.80
C LEU A 74 8.07 -1.03 0.65
N LYS A 75 7.19 -0.42 1.45
CA LYS A 75 7.44 -0.15 2.86
C LYS A 75 7.53 -1.45 3.67
N ALA A 76 6.71 -2.45 3.33
CA ALA A 76 6.76 -3.77 3.94
C ALA A 76 8.12 -4.45 3.72
N VAL A 77 8.72 -4.33 2.54
CA VAL A 77 10.03 -4.95 2.28
C VAL A 77 11.23 -4.06 2.67
N GLY A 78 10.97 -2.92 3.30
CA GLY A 78 11.98 -1.98 3.77
C GLY A 78 12.62 -1.13 2.68
N LEU A 79 11.93 -0.91 1.55
CA LEU A 79 12.30 0.06 0.53
C LEU A 79 11.64 1.41 0.81
N ASN A 80 12.20 2.48 0.22
CA ASN A 80 11.67 3.84 0.38
C ASN A 80 10.79 4.23 -0.82
N PRO A 81 9.46 4.28 -0.68
CA PRO A 81 8.55 4.63 -1.77
C PRO A 81 8.59 6.11 -2.17
N ALA A 82 9.06 7.01 -1.30
CA ALA A 82 9.23 8.42 -1.61
C ALA A 82 10.52 8.71 -2.41
N LYS A 83 11.45 7.76 -2.45
CA LYS A 83 12.70 7.80 -3.23
C LYS A 83 12.91 6.48 -3.98
N PHE A 84 11.85 5.96 -4.58
CA PHE A 84 11.89 4.66 -5.22
C PHE A 84 12.59 4.74 -6.57
N LYS A 85 13.54 3.84 -6.85
CA LYS A 85 14.19 3.75 -8.16
C LYS A 85 13.69 2.48 -8.86
N PRO A 86 12.79 2.59 -9.85
CA PRO A 86 12.37 1.44 -10.65
C PRO A 86 13.58 0.78 -11.32
N ALA A 87 13.51 -0.53 -11.57
CA ALA A 87 14.59 -1.20 -12.29
C ALA A 87 14.74 -0.62 -13.70
N GLY A 88 15.99 -0.43 -14.13
CA GLY A 88 16.31 0.19 -15.41
C GLY A 88 16.08 1.71 -15.48
N ALA A 89 15.42 2.33 -14.49
CA ALA A 89 15.21 3.77 -14.49
C ALA A 89 16.48 4.52 -14.10
N LYS A 90 16.79 5.59 -14.84
CA LYS A 90 17.93 6.47 -14.53
C LYS A 90 17.68 7.31 -13.26
N LYS A 91 16.43 7.72 -13.02
CA LYS A 91 16.03 8.60 -11.92
C LYS A 91 15.09 7.90 -10.94
N ALA A 92 15.16 8.30 -9.68
CA ALA A 92 14.18 7.91 -8.68
C ALA A 92 12.86 8.67 -8.89
N VAL A 93 11.76 8.05 -8.49
CA VAL A 93 10.41 8.59 -8.48
C VAL A 93 9.87 8.63 -7.06
N ASN A 94 8.96 9.58 -6.82
CA ASN A 94 8.27 9.70 -5.54
C ASN A 94 6.83 9.21 -5.67
N LEU A 95 6.59 7.95 -5.31
CA LEU A 95 5.27 7.34 -5.43
C LEU A 95 4.25 7.98 -4.49
N VAL A 96 4.69 8.47 -3.33
CA VAL A 96 3.83 9.21 -2.39
C VAL A 96 3.32 10.51 -3.01
N SER A 97 4.21 11.24 -3.69
CA SER A 97 3.80 12.44 -4.44
C SER A 97 2.90 12.11 -5.62
N GLY A 98 3.14 10.99 -6.31
CA GLY A 98 2.26 10.47 -7.35
C GLY A 98 0.86 10.17 -6.82
N LEU A 99 0.76 9.53 -5.65
CA LEU A 99 -0.50 9.25 -4.98
C LEU A 99 -1.25 10.54 -4.63
N TYR A 100 -0.60 11.53 -4.02
CA TYR A 100 -1.23 12.82 -3.70
C TYR A 100 -1.77 13.59 -4.91
N ARG A 101 -1.34 13.26 -6.14
CA ARG A 101 -1.84 13.87 -7.39
C ARG A 101 -3.03 13.13 -7.99
N GLN A 102 -3.41 11.98 -7.42
CA GLN A 102 -4.59 11.23 -7.83
C GLN A 102 -5.87 11.92 -7.38
N SER A 103 -6.95 11.76 -8.15
CA SER A 103 -8.27 12.24 -7.75
C SER A 103 -8.92 11.24 -6.80
N MET A 104 -9.43 11.74 -5.67
CA MET A 104 -10.14 10.93 -4.67
C MET A 104 -11.67 11.09 -4.70
N SER A 105 -12.21 11.98 -5.56
CA SER A 105 -13.63 12.33 -5.54
C SER A 105 -14.57 11.18 -5.92
N LYS A 106 -14.16 10.34 -6.89
CA LYS A 106 -14.94 9.18 -7.38
C LYS A 106 -14.43 7.83 -6.87
N GLN A 107 -13.52 7.83 -5.90
CA GLN A 107 -12.97 6.59 -5.34
C GLN A 107 -13.96 5.97 -4.35
N THR A 108 -13.94 4.65 -4.23
CA THR A 108 -14.76 3.96 -3.24
C THR A 108 -14.22 4.17 -1.82
N PRO A 109 -15.02 3.93 -0.77
CA PRO A 109 -14.56 4.01 0.62
C PRO A 109 -13.35 3.12 0.88
N ASN A 110 -13.32 1.90 0.33
CA ASN A 110 -12.17 1.00 0.46
C ASN A 110 -10.86 1.63 -0.05
N VAL A 111 -10.87 2.19 -1.27
CA VAL A 111 -9.67 2.85 -1.82
C VAL A 111 -9.29 4.07 -0.99
N LYS A 112 -10.26 4.88 -0.54
CA LYS A 112 -10.02 6.03 0.34
C LYS A 112 -9.36 5.60 1.66
N SER A 113 -9.87 4.54 2.29
CA SER A 113 -9.32 3.94 3.52
C SER A 113 -7.89 3.45 3.31
N GLN A 114 -7.64 2.71 2.23
CA GLN A 114 -6.31 2.21 1.90
C GLN A 114 -5.30 3.33 1.70
N VAL A 115 -5.66 4.36 0.93
CA VAL A 115 -4.81 5.53 0.71
C VAL A 115 -4.52 6.25 2.04
N LEU A 116 -5.52 6.41 2.90
CA LEU A 116 -5.34 7.05 4.20
C LEU A 116 -4.36 6.25 5.08
N LEU A 117 -4.54 4.93 5.18
CA LEU A 117 -3.67 4.01 5.92
C LEU A 117 -2.22 4.12 5.45
N VAL A 118 -2.00 4.00 4.13
CA VAL A 118 -0.65 4.04 3.56
C VAL A 118 0.07 5.36 3.81
N LEU A 119 -0.66 6.48 3.78
CA LEU A 119 -0.13 7.81 4.08
C LEU A 119 0.16 8.05 5.57
N THR A 120 -0.38 7.23 6.48
CA THR A 120 -0.06 7.28 7.93
C THR A 120 1.07 6.35 8.32
N MET A 121 1.44 5.36 7.50
CA MET A 121 2.57 4.42 7.77
C MET A 121 3.94 5.10 7.96
N SER A 122 4.11 6.38 7.60
CA SER A 122 5.35 7.11 7.84
C SER A 122 5.16 8.62 7.94
N SER A 123 5.78 9.23 8.95
CA SER A 123 5.87 10.70 9.11
C SER A 123 6.68 11.39 7.99
N THR A 124 7.45 10.62 7.20
CA THR A 124 8.26 11.10 6.06
C THR A 124 7.44 11.25 4.77
N PHE A 125 6.20 10.73 4.74
CA PHE A 125 5.32 10.84 3.58
C PHE A 125 4.66 12.23 3.54
N LYS A 126 5.39 13.19 2.98
CA LYS A 126 4.96 14.59 2.89
C LYS A 126 4.04 14.83 1.69
N ARG A 127 3.05 15.71 1.90
CA ARG A 127 2.15 16.20 0.87
C ARG A 127 2.87 17.25 0.00
N PRO A 128 2.92 17.11 -1.33
CA PRO A 128 3.45 18.14 -2.22
C PRO A 128 2.47 19.33 -2.34
N SER A 129 2.98 20.48 -2.79
CA SER A 129 2.18 21.71 -2.95
C SER A 129 1.01 21.57 -3.93
N ASN A 130 1.17 20.78 -4.98
CA ASN A 130 0.15 20.50 -6.00
C ASN A 130 -0.61 19.19 -5.76
N ALA A 131 -0.73 18.77 -4.50
CA ALA A 131 -1.59 17.65 -4.11
C ALA A 131 -3.07 17.98 -4.37
N LYS A 132 -3.83 17.00 -4.88
CA LYS A 132 -5.28 17.10 -5.08
C LYS A 132 -6.09 16.86 -3.80
N PHE A 133 -5.47 16.34 -2.75
CA PHE A 133 -6.09 16.10 -1.45
C PHE A 133 -5.09 16.23 -0.30
N SER A 134 -5.59 16.24 0.93
CA SER A 134 -4.83 16.08 2.17
C SER A 134 -5.35 14.89 2.96
N LYS A 135 -4.57 14.37 3.93
CA LYS A 135 -5.06 13.32 4.85
C LYS A 135 -6.36 13.74 5.55
N THR A 136 -6.45 15.00 5.96
CA THR A 136 -7.64 15.56 6.61
C THR A 136 -8.84 15.62 5.68
N SER A 137 -8.66 16.12 4.43
CA SER A 137 -9.78 16.18 3.48
C SER A 137 -10.24 14.79 3.05
N LEU A 138 -9.31 13.84 2.94
CA LEU A 138 -9.61 12.44 2.63
C LEU A 138 -10.39 11.77 3.79
N ALA A 139 -9.93 11.93 5.04
CA ALA A 139 -10.63 11.42 6.21
C ALA A 139 -12.03 12.02 6.35
N LYS A 140 -12.20 13.32 6.10
CA LYS A 140 -13.53 13.97 6.07
C LYS A 140 -14.41 13.40 4.96
N SER A 141 -13.87 13.14 3.76
CA SER A 141 -14.63 12.49 2.69
C SER A 141 -15.05 11.08 3.09
N LEU A 142 -14.18 10.32 3.74
CA LEU A 142 -14.50 8.96 4.17
C LEU A 142 -15.61 8.96 5.22
N VAL A 143 -15.61 9.88 6.18
CA VAL A 143 -16.72 10.04 7.14
C VAL A 143 -18.05 10.32 6.44
N LYS A 144 -18.05 11.10 5.37
CA LYS A 144 -19.28 11.35 4.59
C LYS A 144 -19.80 10.11 3.86
N ASP A 145 -18.92 9.16 3.56
CA ASP A 145 -19.30 7.89 2.93
C ASP A 145 -19.78 6.84 3.96
N GLN A 146 -19.74 7.16 5.26
CA GLN A 146 -20.22 6.28 6.33
C GLN A 146 -21.74 6.08 6.20
N GLN A 147 -22.16 4.83 6.30
CA GLN A 147 -23.56 4.44 6.21
C GLN A 147 -24.29 4.70 7.53
N SER A 148 -25.63 4.70 7.51
CA SER A 148 -26.47 4.95 8.70
C SER A 148 -26.26 3.95 9.84
N ASN A 149 -25.73 2.76 9.54
CA ASN A 149 -25.34 1.74 10.52
C ASN A 149 -23.92 1.93 11.08
N ASN A 150 -23.30 3.11 10.88
CA ASN A 150 -21.93 3.44 11.27
C ASN A 150 -20.82 2.62 10.56
N GLY A 151 -21.15 1.80 9.56
CA GLY A 151 -20.18 1.04 8.75
C GLY A 151 -19.79 1.73 7.45
N TRP A 152 -18.81 1.16 6.74
CA TRP A 152 -18.45 1.54 5.37
C TRP A 152 -18.65 0.37 4.42
N ALA A 153 -19.27 0.63 3.28
CA ALA A 153 -19.44 -0.35 2.22
C ALA A 153 -18.29 -0.28 1.21
N TYR A 154 -17.86 -1.42 0.69
CA TYR A 154 -16.81 -1.53 -0.33
C TYR A 154 -17.04 -0.58 -1.54
N ASN A 155 -18.30 -0.39 -1.95
CA ASN A 155 -18.70 0.38 -3.14
C ASN A 155 -19.85 1.39 -2.88
N ASN A 156 -20.06 1.82 -1.63
CA ASN A 156 -21.17 2.70 -1.20
C ASN A 156 -22.59 2.10 -1.24
N THR A 157 -22.75 0.77 -1.38
CA THR A 157 -24.06 0.12 -1.27
C THR A 157 -24.30 -0.34 0.17
N ALA A 158 -25.34 0.15 0.86
CA ALA A 158 -25.58 -0.16 2.28
C ALA A 158 -25.74 -1.66 2.59
N ALA A 159 -26.20 -2.48 1.63
CA ALA A 159 -26.29 -3.93 1.76
C ALA A 159 -24.93 -4.65 1.68
N SER A 160 -23.84 -3.94 1.37
CA SER A 160 -22.46 -4.45 1.27
C SER A 160 -21.51 -3.77 2.26
N VAL A 161 -22.01 -3.37 3.43
CA VAL A 161 -21.13 -3.06 4.57
C VAL A 161 -20.32 -4.30 4.88
N ASP A 162 -19.01 -4.22 4.66
CA ASP A 162 -18.08 -5.32 4.88
C ASP A 162 -17.11 -4.95 6.00
N SER A 163 -16.79 -5.96 6.81
CA SER A 163 -15.89 -5.85 7.95
C SER A 163 -14.49 -5.39 7.54
N ASP A 164 -14.06 -5.71 6.32
CA ASP A 164 -12.71 -5.42 5.84
C ASP A 164 -12.55 -3.92 5.55
N THR A 165 -13.50 -3.32 4.81
CA THR A 165 -13.54 -1.89 4.54
C THR A 165 -13.70 -1.08 5.82
N THR A 166 -14.54 -1.55 6.75
CA THR A 166 -14.74 -0.90 8.05
C THR A 166 -13.47 -0.95 8.89
N SER A 167 -12.80 -2.11 8.95
CA SER A 167 -11.53 -2.27 9.67
C SER A 167 -10.43 -1.39 9.08
N MET A 168 -10.33 -1.32 7.75
CA MET A 168 -9.38 -0.45 7.05
C MET A 168 -9.68 1.04 7.25
N ALA A 169 -10.95 1.44 7.38
CA ALA A 169 -11.34 2.82 7.64
C ALA A 169 -10.98 3.28 9.06
N ILE A 170 -11.02 2.37 10.04
CA ILE A 170 -10.74 2.64 11.46
C ILE A 170 -9.24 2.54 11.77
N ALA A 171 -8.50 1.63 11.12
CA ALA A 171 -7.08 1.40 11.40
C ALA A 171 -6.19 2.67 11.40
N PRO A 172 -6.37 3.66 10.50
CA PRO A 172 -5.59 4.88 10.52
C PRO A 172 -5.88 5.81 11.72
N ARG A 173 -7.00 5.62 12.41
CA ARG A 173 -7.38 6.36 13.63
C ARG A 173 -6.82 5.73 14.91
N TRP A 174 -6.37 4.47 14.85
CA TRP A 174 -5.71 3.85 15.98
C TRP A 174 -4.26 4.37 16.06
N PRO A 175 -3.79 4.88 17.22
CA PRO A 175 -2.36 5.14 17.40
C PRO A 175 -1.60 3.85 17.12
N THR A 176 -0.73 3.87 16.11
CA THR A 176 0.23 2.80 15.86
C THR A 176 1.15 2.75 17.06
N ALA A 177 0.83 1.91 18.03
CA ALA A 177 1.70 1.59 19.14
C ALA A 177 3.05 1.14 18.56
N ASN A 178 4.09 1.88 18.89
CA ASN A 178 5.47 1.54 18.60
C ASN A 178 5.91 0.62 19.76
N PRO A 179 6.04 -0.71 19.61
CA PRO A 179 6.81 -1.45 20.59
C PRO A 179 8.29 -1.18 20.28
N HIS A 180 8.97 -0.64 21.29
CA HIS A 180 10.41 -0.40 21.33
C HIS A 180 11.22 -1.66 21.02
#